data_AF-A0A651E687-F1
#
_entry.id   AF-A0A651E687-F1
#
_cell.length_a   1.000
_cell.length_b   1.000
_cell.length_c   1.000
_cell.angle_alpha   90.00
_cell.angle_beta   90.00
_cell.angle_gamma   90.00
#
_symmetry.space_group_name_H-M   'P 1'
#
loop_
_entity.id
_entity.type
_entity.pdbx_description
1 polymer ?
#
loop_
_entity_poly.entity_id
_entity_poly.type
_entity_poly.pdbx_seq_one_letter_code
_entity_poly.pdbx_strand_id
1 'polypeptide(L)'
;QQNFGQDDFAHAQTFAAQASNTIENFARYLEAMDKRRIEREVEIAAEIQSDLVGTVDTSHAGFDVSVLSRPARGVSGDYYSFRWLSDDLLGCAICDVAGKGIPASLVMVMIHSILKLVARPDRSADETLTLVNQGVSGQLDVDHFATMSYCTINRRTGHMEYSNAAHHPVMIYRLGSDVIEELDTPGIPVGIEPEMQYDSVTTELNEGDVLVFFTDGIVEAMNSSEAQYSGDRLTAAIRETRTQPADVIRDRVRESVDAFVGQAEQHDDQTLLVIKFTGWHENPNSEP
;
A
#
# COMPACT_ATOMS: atom_id res chain seq x y z
N GLN A 1 51.96 42.77 37.84
CA GLN A 1 51.10 42.58 36.67
C GLN A 1 51.78 41.54 35.79
N GLN A 2 51.25 40.31 35.70
CA GLN A 2 51.72 39.37 34.68
C GLN A 2 51.17 39.84 33.34
N ASN A 3 52.04 40.06 32.36
CA ASN A 3 51.65 40.43 31.01
C ASN A 3 51.14 39.18 30.28
N PHE A 4 49.92 39.25 29.77
CA PHE A 4 49.36 38.27 28.85
C PHE A 4 50.20 38.25 27.57
N GLY A 5 50.82 37.11 27.26
CA GLY A 5 51.70 36.93 26.10
C GLY A 5 50.97 36.40 24.86
N GLN A 6 51.68 36.33 23.73
CA GLN A 6 51.16 35.68 22.52
C GLN A 6 50.86 34.18 22.74
N ASP A 7 51.63 33.51 23.59
CA ASP A 7 51.44 32.08 23.90
C ASP A 7 50.13 31.84 24.69
N ASP A 8 49.80 32.72 25.63
CA ASP A 8 48.53 32.65 26.38
C ASP A 8 47.32 32.84 25.46
N PHE A 9 47.46 33.71 24.45
CA PHE A 9 46.42 33.92 23.44
C PHE A 9 46.26 32.72 22.51
N ALA A 10 47.36 32.11 22.05
CA ALA A 10 47.32 30.88 21.25
C ALA A 10 46.70 29.70 22.02
N HIS A 11 47.02 29.56 23.31
CA HIS A 11 46.37 28.58 24.17
C HIS A 11 44.87 28.86 24.32
N ALA A 12 44.47 30.09 24.59
CA ALA A 12 43.05 30.47 24.68
C ALA A 12 42.28 30.20 23.38
N GLN A 13 42.88 30.48 22.21
CA GLN A 13 42.29 30.15 20.90
C GLN A 13 42.13 28.63 20.71
N THR A 14 43.13 27.84 21.10
CA THR A 14 43.07 26.38 21.00
C THR A 14 41.98 25.80 21.90
N PHE A 15 41.88 26.29 23.14
CA PHE A 15 40.81 25.91 24.07
C PHE A 15 39.43 26.33 23.54
N ALA A 16 39.30 27.52 22.98
CA ALA A 16 38.05 27.98 22.38
C ALA A 16 37.63 27.10 21.19
N ALA A 17 38.57 26.75 20.31
CA ALA A 17 38.30 25.86 19.18
C ALA A 17 37.88 24.44 19.64
N GLN A 18 38.55 23.89 20.65
CA GLN A 18 38.18 22.60 21.23
C GLN A 18 36.81 22.66 21.92
N ALA A 19 36.51 23.72 22.66
CA ALA A 19 35.21 23.93 23.29
C ALA A 19 34.10 24.06 22.23
N SER A 20 34.31 24.83 21.16
CA SER A 20 33.38 24.94 20.03
C SER A 20 33.11 23.58 19.38
N ASN A 21 34.15 22.81 19.05
CA ASN A 21 33.98 21.47 18.48
C ASN A 21 33.23 20.53 19.43
N THR A 22 33.50 20.63 20.74
CA THR A 22 32.81 19.80 21.74
C THR A 22 31.34 20.16 21.84
N ILE A 23 30.99 21.45 21.82
CA ILE A 23 29.61 21.92 21.83
C ILE A 23 28.89 21.48 20.56
N GLU A 24 29.52 21.60 19.39
CA GLU A 24 28.93 21.16 18.12
C GLU A 24 28.73 19.64 18.10
N ASN A 25 29.70 18.85 18.58
CA ASN A 25 29.56 17.41 18.72
C ASN A 25 28.45 17.03 19.71
N PHE A 26 28.31 17.76 20.81
CA PHE A 26 27.25 17.52 21.78
C PHE A 26 25.87 17.86 21.20
N ALA A 27 25.74 18.94 20.43
CA ALA A 27 24.51 19.27 19.71
C ALA A 27 24.12 18.18 18.70
N ARG A 28 25.07 17.74 17.86
CA ARG A 28 24.86 16.62 16.92
C ARG A 28 24.48 15.32 17.65
N TYR A 29 25.06 15.07 18.82
CA TYR A 29 24.73 13.91 19.64
C TYR A 29 23.29 13.98 20.17
N LEU A 30 22.84 15.14 20.65
CA LEU A 30 21.46 15.34 21.08
C LEU A 30 20.48 15.17 19.92
N GLU A 31 20.76 15.74 18.75
CA GLU A 31 19.94 15.56 17.53
C GLU A 31 19.86 14.09 17.13
N ALA A 32 20.98 13.36 17.18
CA ALA A 32 21.00 11.92 16.89
C ALA A 32 20.21 11.10 17.92
N MET A 33 20.21 11.50 19.20
CA MET A 33 19.39 10.87 20.23
C MET A 33 17.90 11.09 20.00
N ASP A 34 17.48 12.32 19.68
CA ASP A 34 16.08 12.64 19.39
C ASP A 34 15.61 11.92 18.12
N LYS A 35 16.44 11.89 17.08
CA LYS A 35 16.15 11.15 15.85
C LYS A 35 15.93 9.66 16.14
N ARG A 36 16.83 9.02 16.90
CA ARG A 36 16.70 7.61 17.29
C ARG A 36 15.45 7.33 18.11
N ARG A 37 15.05 8.27 18.97
CA ARG A 37 13.82 8.14 19.74
C ARG A 37 12.61 8.15 18.82
N ILE A 38 12.55 9.08 17.87
CA ILE A 38 11.45 9.16 16.89
C ILE A 38 11.42 7.90 16.00
N GLU A 39 12.57 7.46 15.51
CA GLU A 39 12.70 6.20 14.74
C GLU A 39 12.14 5.02 15.52
N ARG A 40 12.42 4.94 16.83
CA ARG A 40 11.89 3.88 17.68
C ARG A 40 10.37 3.95 17.87
N GLU A 41 9.81 5.15 18.00
CA GLU A 41 8.36 5.34 18.09
C GLU A 41 7.66 4.95 16.76
N VAL A 42 8.28 5.25 15.62
CA VAL A 42 7.81 4.83 14.29
C VAL A 42 7.89 3.31 14.11
N GLU A 43 8.99 2.67 14.53
CA GLU A 43 9.11 1.20 14.49
C GLU A 43 7.99 0.50 15.28
N ILE A 44 7.67 1.00 16.47
CA ILE A 44 6.58 0.45 17.29
C ILE A 44 5.24 0.64 16.59
N ALA A 45 5.00 1.81 15.99
CA ALA A 45 3.78 2.05 15.23
C ALA A 45 3.65 1.11 14.01
N ALA A 46 4.75 0.85 13.31
CA ALA A 46 4.80 -0.09 12.18
C ALA A 46 4.51 -1.53 12.61
N GLU A 47 5.02 -1.96 13.76
CA GLU A 47 4.73 -3.27 14.35
C GLU A 47 3.22 -3.42 14.65
N ILE A 48 2.63 -2.43 15.31
CA ILE A 48 1.18 -2.40 15.59
C ILE A 48 0.35 -2.40 14.30
N GLN A 49 0.77 -1.63 13.30
CA GLN A 49 0.11 -1.54 12.00
C GLN A 49 0.13 -2.90 11.28
N SER A 50 1.29 -3.56 11.25
CA SER A 50 1.45 -4.88 10.64
C SER A 50 0.60 -5.93 11.34
N ASP A 51 0.53 -5.90 12.68
CA ASP A 51 -0.31 -6.82 13.47
C ASP A 51 -1.80 -6.61 13.21
N LEU A 52 -2.22 -5.35 13.00
CA LEU A 52 -3.61 -5.01 12.73
C LEU A 52 -4.07 -5.48 11.34
N VAL A 53 -3.27 -5.21 10.31
CA VAL A 53 -3.54 -5.64 8.93
C VAL A 53 -3.48 -7.16 8.83
N GLY A 54 -2.57 -7.78 9.60
CA GLY A 54 -2.39 -9.21 9.70
C GLY A 54 -1.69 -9.80 8.47
N THR A 55 -1.45 -11.12 8.52
CA THR A 55 -0.87 -11.85 7.41
C THR A 55 -1.96 -12.28 6.42
N VAL A 56 -1.72 -12.08 5.14
CA VAL A 56 -2.54 -12.66 4.07
C VAL A 56 -2.29 -14.16 4.05
N ASP A 57 -3.32 -14.95 4.28
CA ASP A 57 -3.25 -16.39 3.98
C ASP A 57 -3.03 -16.53 2.47
N THR A 58 -1.91 -17.06 2.02
CA THR A 58 -1.67 -17.19 0.57
C THR A 58 -2.38 -18.41 -0.02
N SER A 59 -3.03 -19.23 0.80
CA SER A 59 -3.68 -20.49 0.40
C SER A 59 -5.20 -20.40 0.40
N HIS A 60 -5.74 -19.60 -0.53
CA HIS A 60 -7.18 -19.51 -0.71
C HIS A 60 -7.63 -20.57 -1.72
N ALA A 61 -8.41 -21.58 -1.31
CA ALA A 61 -9.00 -22.48 -2.29
C ALA A 61 -9.80 -21.66 -3.35
N GLY A 62 -9.40 -21.74 -4.62
CA GLY A 62 -9.94 -20.92 -5.70
C GLY A 62 -9.10 -19.70 -6.12
N PHE A 63 -8.11 -19.30 -5.32
CA PHE A 63 -7.25 -18.15 -5.60
C PHE A 63 -5.78 -18.41 -5.21
N ASP A 64 -4.88 -17.94 -6.05
CA ASP A 64 -3.47 -17.80 -5.70
C ASP A 64 -3.18 -16.30 -5.49
N VAL A 65 -2.82 -15.92 -4.27
CA VAL A 65 -2.77 -14.52 -3.84
C VAL A 65 -1.38 -14.17 -3.35
N SER A 66 -0.90 -13.01 -3.76
CA SER A 66 0.41 -12.52 -3.41
C SER A 66 0.40 -11.01 -3.23
N VAL A 67 1.13 -10.52 -2.23
CA VAL A 67 1.22 -9.10 -1.89
C VAL A 67 2.67 -8.65 -1.81
N LEU A 68 2.94 -7.47 -2.34
CA LEU A 68 4.10 -6.65 -2.03
C LEU A 68 3.60 -5.39 -1.32
N SER A 69 4.17 -5.08 -0.17
CA SER A 69 3.99 -3.79 0.50
C SER A 69 5.34 -3.34 1.05
N ARG A 70 5.81 -2.18 0.59
CA ARG A 70 7.09 -1.58 0.99
C ARG A 70 6.84 -0.13 1.41
N PRO A 71 6.80 0.16 2.72
CA PRO A 71 6.64 1.54 3.20
C PRO A 71 7.89 2.39 2.91
N ALA A 72 7.71 3.66 2.54
CA ALA A 72 8.80 4.59 2.30
C ALA A 72 9.42 5.14 3.59
N ARG A 73 8.64 5.23 4.69
CA ARG A 73 9.05 5.89 5.95
C ARG A 73 8.71 5.08 7.21
N GLY A 74 8.80 3.77 7.15
CA GLY A 74 8.60 2.85 8.28
C GLY A 74 7.13 2.45 8.50
N VAL A 75 6.23 3.41 8.61
CA VAL A 75 4.77 3.18 8.57
C VAL A 75 4.21 3.51 7.19
N SER A 76 3.17 2.80 6.76
CA SER A 76 2.54 3.01 5.46
C SER A 76 1.23 3.80 5.57
N GLY A 77 0.96 4.70 4.63
CA GLY A 77 -0.39 5.21 4.35
C GLY A 77 -1.24 4.18 3.60
N ASP A 78 -0.59 3.33 2.80
CA ASP A 78 -1.26 2.26 2.07
C ASP A 78 -1.92 1.22 2.98
N TYR A 79 -3.02 0.67 2.50
CA TYR A 79 -3.74 -0.45 3.10
C TYR A 79 -4.14 -1.46 2.06
N TYR A 80 -4.15 -2.71 2.48
CA TYR A 80 -4.78 -3.78 1.73
C TYR A 80 -5.40 -4.80 2.68
N SER A 81 -6.38 -5.56 2.18
CA SER A 81 -6.91 -6.69 2.92
C SER A 81 -7.55 -7.74 2.02
N PHE A 82 -7.45 -8.99 2.47
CA PHE A 82 -8.17 -10.14 1.93
C PHE A 82 -8.99 -10.76 3.05
N ARG A 83 -10.30 -10.90 2.85
CA ARG A 83 -11.20 -11.42 3.88
C ARG A 83 -12.31 -12.26 3.29
N TRP A 84 -12.43 -13.50 3.73
CA TRP A 84 -13.64 -14.29 3.50
C TRP A 84 -14.83 -13.62 4.18
N LEU A 85 -15.82 -13.23 3.39
CA LEU A 85 -17.09 -12.69 3.88
C LEU A 85 -18.06 -13.84 4.17
N SER A 86 -18.02 -14.88 3.33
CA SER A 86 -18.70 -16.16 3.48
C SER A 86 -17.77 -17.29 3.02
N ASP A 87 -18.26 -18.53 3.01
CA ASP A 87 -17.45 -19.68 2.57
C ASP A 87 -16.89 -19.52 1.16
N ASP A 88 -17.63 -18.89 0.24
CA ASP A 88 -17.26 -18.80 -1.18
C ASP A 88 -16.98 -17.37 -1.66
N LEU A 89 -17.17 -16.34 -0.81
CA LEU A 89 -17.03 -14.93 -1.20
C LEU A 89 -15.81 -14.28 -0.53
N LEU A 90 -14.81 -13.94 -1.35
CA LEU A 90 -13.61 -13.23 -0.93
C LEU A 90 -13.79 -11.72 -1.14
N GLY A 91 -13.66 -10.92 -0.08
CA GLY A 91 -13.52 -9.47 -0.19
C GLY A 91 -12.04 -9.07 -0.29
N CYS A 92 -11.72 -8.18 -1.22
CA CYS A 92 -10.40 -7.60 -1.41
C CYS A 92 -10.51 -6.07 -1.39
N ALA A 93 -9.59 -5.43 -0.67
CA ALA A 93 -9.49 -3.97 -0.63
C ALA A 93 -8.04 -3.53 -0.82
N ILE A 94 -7.88 -2.38 -1.44
CA ILE A 94 -6.63 -1.62 -1.48
C ILE A 94 -6.96 -0.14 -1.31
N CYS A 95 -6.10 0.59 -0.62
CA CYS A 95 -6.31 1.99 -0.34
C CYS A 95 -4.95 2.69 -0.23
N ASP A 96 -4.90 3.94 -0.66
CA ASP A 96 -3.77 4.84 -0.47
C ASP A 96 -4.29 6.14 0.16
N VAL A 97 -3.73 6.48 1.32
CA VAL A 97 -4.14 7.61 2.14
C VAL A 97 -3.24 8.80 1.83
N ALA A 98 -3.86 9.93 1.49
CA ALA A 98 -3.16 11.19 1.27
C ALA A 98 -2.33 11.61 2.49
N GLY A 99 -1.07 11.99 2.23
CA GLY A 99 -0.09 12.29 3.26
C GLY A 99 0.86 11.13 3.52
N LYS A 100 1.74 11.24 4.51
CA LYS A 100 2.76 10.21 4.82
C LYS A 100 3.01 10.10 6.32
N GLY A 101 3.55 8.97 6.73
CA GLY A 101 3.95 8.74 8.12
C GLY A 101 2.76 8.49 9.04
N ILE A 102 2.90 8.90 10.30
CA ILE A 102 1.94 8.57 11.36
C ILE A 102 0.51 9.06 11.07
N PRO A 103 0.26 10.31 10.62
CA PRO A 103 -1.11 10.76 10.36
C PRO A 103 -1.85 9.91 9.34
N ALA A 104 -1.22 9.61 8.19
CA ALA A 104 -1.79 8.76 7.16
C ALA A 104 -2.06 7.34 7.69
N SER A 105 -1.14 6.78 8.49
CA SER A 105 -1.31 5.45 9.10
C SER A 105 -2.52 5.37 10.06
N LEU A 106 -2.91 6.47 10.72
CA LEU A 106 -4.08 6.48 11.61
C LEU A 106 -5.40 6.47 10.82
N VAL A 107 -5.47 7.22 9.72
CA VAL A 107 -6.61 7.19 8.79
C VAL A 107 -6.75 5.80 8.19
N MET A 108 -5.62 5.21 7.80
CA MET A 108 -5.56 3.83 7.33
C MET A 108 -6.20 2.85 8.34
N VAL A 109 -5.81 2.92 9.61
CA VAL A 109 -6.37 2.09 10.70
C VAL A 109 -7.87 2.31 10.88
N MET A 110 -8.35 3.54 10.70
CA MET A 110 -9.78 3.87 10.72
C MET A 110 -10.52 3.17 9.57
N ILE A 111 -10.01 3.28 8.34
CA ILE A 111 -10.56 2.62 7.15
C ILE A 111 -10.60 1.10 7.35
N HIS A 112 -9.51 0.50 7.82
CA HIS A 112 -9.46 -0.93 8.15
C HIS A 112 -10.60 -1.33 9.11
N SER A 113 -10.76 -0.56 10.20
CA SER A 113 -11.75 -0.84 11.24
C SER A 113 -13.18 -0.74 10.72
N ILE A 114 -13.48 0.29 9.93
CA ILE A 114 -14.81 0.48 9.33
C ILE A 114 -15.07 -0.63 8.30
N LEU A 115 -14.13 -0.88 7.38
CA LEU A 115 -14.27 -1.92 6.36
C LEU A 115 -14.56 -3.28 6.99
N LYS A 116 -13.83 -3.65 8.06
CA LYS A 116 -14.06 -4.89 8.81
C LYS A 116 -15.48 -4.99 9.39
N LEU A 117 -16.08 -3.86 9.76
CA LEU A 117 -17.45 -3.80 10.27
C LEU A 117 -18.48 -3.92 9.15
N VAL A 118 -18.25 -3.23 8.02
CA VAL A 118 -19.26 -3.03 6.96
C VAL A 118 -19.17 -4.02 5.80
N ALA A 119 -18.01 -4.64 5.54
CA ALA A 119 -17.89 -5.66 4.50
C ALA A 119 -18.62 -6.95 4.91
N ARG A 120 -19.73 -7.26 4.24
CA ARG A 120 -20.62 -8.40 4.52
C ARG A 120 -21.05 -9.11 3.23
N PRO A 121 -21.43 -10.39 3.28
CA PRO A 121 -21.82 -11.16 2.09
C PRO A 121 -23.06 -10.65 1.37
N ASP A 122 -23.96 -10.02 2.10
CA ASP A 122 -25.27 -9.53 1.64
C ASP A 122 -25.21 -8.09 1.14
N ARG A 123 -24.01 -7.53 0.98
CA ARG A 123 -23.79 -6.11 0.70
C ARG A 123 -22.92 -5.97 -0.55
N SER A 124 -23.32 -5.08 -1.45
CA SER A 124 -22.59 -4.86 -2.70
C SER A 124 -21.30 -4.06 -2.48
N ALA A 125 -20.43 -4.04 -3.47
CA ALA A 125 -19.16 -3.31 -3.44
C ALA A 125 -19.36 -1.80 -3.27
N ASP A 126 -20.34 -1.21 -3.98
CA ASP A 126 -20.69 0.20 -3.92
C ASP A 126 -21.30 0.61 -2.57
N GLU A 127 -22.22 -0.20 -2.03
CA GLU A 127 -22.77 0.02 -0.69
C GLU A 127 -21.67 -0.04 0.38
N THR A 128 -20.72 -0.97 0.22
CA THR A 128 -19.58 -1.12 1.12
C THR A 128 -18.69 0.12 1.11
N LEU A 129 -18.28 0.61 -0.07
CA LEU A 129 -17.47 1.84 -0.17
C LEU A 129 -18.22 3.08 0.31
N THR A 130 -19.52 3.18 0.02
CA THR A 130 -20.35 4.28 0.49
C THR A 130 -20.38 4.34 2.02
N LEU A 131 -20.52 3.19 2.68
CA LEU A 131 -20.47 3.12 4.15
C LEU A 131 -19.09 3.39 4.72
N VAL A 132 -18.02 2.99 4.04
CA VAL A 132 -16.65 3.37 4.42
C VAL A 132 -16.50 4.89 4.36
N ASN A 133 -16.91 5.52 3.26
CA ASN A 133 -16.88 6.97 3.11
C ASN A 133 -17.69 7.67 4.20
N GLN A 134 -18.92 7.26 4.46
CA GLN A 134 -19.72 7.85 5.55
C GLN A 134 -19.09 7.71 6.94
N GLY A 135 -18.39 6.60 7.20
CA GLY A 135 -17.71 6.37 8.47
C GLY A 135 -16.43 7.19 8.64
N VAL A 136 -15.76 7.53 7.54
CA VAL A 136 -14.51 8.31 7.51
C VAL A 136 -14.79 9.82 7.40
N SER A 137 -15.75 10.21 6.57
CA SER A 137 -16.13 11.59 6.33
C SER A 137 -16.55 12.30 7.62
N GLY A 138 -16.05 13.52 7.81
CA GLY A 138 -16.29 14.33 9.00
C GLY A 138 -15.47 13.91 10.23
N GLN A 139 -14.69 12.82 10.16
CA GLN A 139 -13.64 12.51 11.13
C GLN A 139 -12.27 13.07 10.70
N LEU A 140 -12.14 13.40 9.42
CA LEU A 140 -10.91 13.88 8.79
C LEU A 140 -11.00 15.37 8.45
N ASP A 141 -9.87 16.06 8.58
CA ASP A 141 -9.68 17.39 7.96
C ASP A 141 -9.59 17.22 6.43
N VAL A 142 -9.86 18.29 5.66
CA VAL A 142 -9.91 18.26 4.18
C VAL A 142 -8.63 17.73 3.53
N ASP A 143 -7.50 17.82 4.22
CA ASP A 143 -6.18 17.35 3.75
C ASP A 143 -5.94 15.83 3.98
N HIS A 144 -6.89 15.13 4.62
CA HIS A 144 -6.81 13.70 4.90
C HIS A 144 -7.98 13.00 4.19
N PHE A 145 -7.70 12.39 3.05
CA PHE A 145 -8.62 11.57 2.27
C PHE A 145 -7.87 10.34 1.77
N ALA A 146 -8.59 9.38 1.21
CA ALA A 146 -7.96 8.18 0.70
C ALA A 146 -8.57 7.72 -0.62
N THR A 147 -7.72 7.37 -1.58
CA THR A 147 -8.17 6.62 -2.74
C THR A 147 -8.37 5.17 -2.30
N MET A 148 -9.41 4.49 -2.80
CA MET A 148 -9.69 3.12 -2.39
C MET A 148 -10.39 2.33 -3.49
N SER A 149 -9.98 1.09 -3.71
CA SER A 149 -10.76 0.11 -4.47
C SER A 149 -11.22 -1.02 -3.57
N TYR A 150 -12.41 -1.53 -3.84
CA TYR A 150 -12.96 -2.69 -3.16
C TYR A 150 -13.63 -3.62 -4.17
N CYS A 151 -13.40 -4.91 -4.01
CA CYS A 151 -14.14 -5.92 -4.75
C CYS A 151 -14.53 -7.12 -3.90
N THR A 152 -15.55 -7.83 -4.37
CA THR A 152 -15.86 -9.17 -3.89
C THR A 152 -15.76 -10.15 -5.04
N ILE A 153 -15.24 -11.35 -4.78
CA ILE A 153 -15.05 -12.39 -5.79
C ILE A 153 -15.61 -13.70 -5.26
N ASN A 154 -16.59 -14.26 -5.99
CA ASN A 154 -17.12 -15.58 -5.70
C ASN A 154 -16.21 -16.65 -6.32
N ARG A 155 -15.58 -17.47 -5.48
CA ARG A 155 -14.61 -18.48 -5.92
C ARG A 155 -15.20 -19.60 -6.77
N ARG A 156 -16.51 -19.86 -6.63
CA ARG A 156 -17.22 -20.94 -7.33
C ARG A 156 -17.60 -20.53 -8.74
N THR A 157 -18.06 -19.29 -8.91
CA THR A 157 -18.57 -18.80 -10.19
C THR A 157 -17.57 -17.96 -10.97
N GLY A 158 -16.59 -17.36 -10.28
CA GLY A 158 -15.72 -16.32 -10.85
C GLY A 158 -16.38 -14.94 -10.88
N HIS A 159 -17.59 -14.80 -10.36
CA HIS A 159 -18.31 -13.53 -10.35
C HIS A 159 -17.59 -12.53 -9.45
N MET A 160 -17.15 -11.42 -10.03
CA MET A 160 -16.56 -10.30 -9.32
C MET A 160 -17.49 -9.09 -9.39
N GLU A 161 -17.68 -8.45 -8.24
CA GLU A 161 -18.24 -7.11 -8.14
C GLU A 161 -17.15 -6.15 -7.65
N TYR A 162 -17.01 -5.00 -8.31
CA TYR A 162 -15.93 -4.04 -8.08
C TYR A 162 -16.49 -2.62 -7.98
N SER A 163 -15.94 -1.83 -7.05
CA SER A 163 -16.22 -0.41 -6.89
C SER A 163 -14.93 0.34 -6.59
N ASN A 164 -14.84 1.56 -7.08
CA ASN A 164 -13.65 2.41 -7.00
C ASN A 164 -13.97 3.81 -6.50
N ALA A 165 -13.21 4.25 -5.50
CA ALA A 165 -13.19 5.59 -4.95
C ALA A 165 -11.93 6.32 -5.39
N ALA A 166 -11.84 6.58 -6.71
CA ALA A 166 -10.74 7.29 -7.36
C ALA A 166 -9.33 6.71 -7.10
N HIS A 167 -9.23 5.39 -6.91
CA HIS A 167 -7.96 4.69 -6.95
C HIS A 167 -7.58 4.30 -8.38
N HIS A 168 -6.39 3.73 -8.57
CA HIS A 168 -6.04 3.15 -9.86
C HIS A 168 -7.03 2.03 -10.23
N PRO A 169 -7.52 2.00 -11.49
CA PRO A 169 -8.36 0.90 -11.98
C PRO A 169 -7.70 -0.46 -11.75
N VAL A 170 -8.48 -1.47 -11.41
CA VAL A 170 -7.95 -2.84 -11.33
C VAL A 170 -7.61 -3.31 -12.75
N MET A 171 -6.38 -3.79 -12.92
CA MET A 171 -5.95 -4.44 -14.15
C MET A 171 -6.35 -5.91 -14.10
N ILE A 172 -7.01 -6.40 -15.15
CA ILE A 172 -7.37 -7.81 -15.31
C ILE A 172 -6.67 -8.33 -16.57
N TYR A 173 -5.66 -9.17 -16.38
CA TYR A 173 -5.09 -9.95 -17.46
C TYR A 173 -6.03 -11.13 -17.76
N ARG A 174 -6.59 -11.13 -18.98
CA ARG A 174 -7.47 -12.17 -19.50
C ARG A 174 -6.65 -13.25 -20.20
N LEU A 175 -6.58 -14.44 -19.61
CA LEU A 175 -5.77 -15.53 -20.16
C LEU A 175 -6.28 -16.00 -21.52
N GLY A 176 -7.60 -16.09 -21.69
CA GLY A 176 -8.21 -16.59 -22.92
C GLY A 176 -8.02 -15.68 -24.14
N SER A 177 -7.95 -14.37 -23.95
CA SER A 177 -7.81 -13.38 -25.04
C SER A 177 -6.43 -12.74 -25.14
N ASP A 178 -5.54 -12.95 -24.17
CA ASP A 178 -4.22 -12.31 -24.07
C ASP A 178 -4.31 -10.77 -24.07
N VAL A 179 -5.32 -10.24 -23.37
CA VAL A 179 -5.57 -8.79 -23.22
C VAL A 179 -5.49 -8.42 -21.74
N ILE A 180 -5.02 -7.20 -21.46
CA ILE A 180 -5.19 -6.56 -20.15
C ILE A 180 -6.30 -5.55 -20.32
N GLU A 181 -7.34 -5.68 -19.52
CA GLU A 181 -8.42 -4.71 -19.38
C GLU A 181 -8.28 -3.97 -18.05
N GLU A 182 -8.79 -2.75 -18.00
CA GLU A 182 -8.91 -1.97 -16.77
C GLU A 182 -10.39 -1.88 -16.42
N LEU A 183 -10.73 -2.23 -15.18
CA LEU A 183 -12.08 -2.09 -14.66
C LEU A 183 -12.13 -0.93 -13.67
N ASP A 184 -13.02 0.01 -13.94
CA ASP A 184 -13.15 1.26 -13.18
C ASP A 184 -14.61 1.65 -12.95
N THR A 185 -14.83 2.49 -11.94
CA THR A 185 -16.10 3.18 -11.68
C THR A 185 -15.84 4.65 -11.38
N PRO A 186 -16.73 5.57 -11.81
CA PRO A 186 -16.56 6.98 -11.47
C PRO A 186 -16.67 7.16 -9.95
N GLY A 187 -15.89 8.09 -9.42
CA GLY A 187 -15.92 8.41 -8.00
C GLY A 187 -14.93 9.48 -7.61
N ILE A 188 -14.99 9.90 -6.34
CA ILE A 188 -13.97 10.73 -5.70
C ILE A 188 -13.36 9.97 -4.52
N PRO A 189 -12.17 10.38 -4.03
CA PRO A 189 -11.58 9.76 -2.85
C PRO A 189 -12.50 9.77 -1.63
N VAL A 190 -12.38 8.71 -0.82
CA VAL A 190 -13.05 8.53 0.47
C VAL A 190 -12.65 9.66 1.41
N GLY A 191 -13.62 10.22 2.12
CA GLY A 191 -13.42 11.28 3.12
C GLY A 191 -13.69 12.69 2.60
N ILE A 192 -13.79 12.90 1.28
CA ILE A 192 -13.98 14.24 0.68
C ILE A 192 -15.43 14.72 0.76
N GLU A 193 -16.39 13.94 0.24
CA GLU A 193 -17.81 14.31 0.20
C GLU A 193 -18.63 13.30 1.01
N PRO A 194 -19.15 13.67 2.19
CA PRO A 194 -19.92 12.76 3.05
C PRO A 194 -21.13 12.10 2.38
N GLU A 195 -21.77 12.78 1.43
CA GLU A 195 -22.98 12.28 0.75
C GLU A 195 -22.68 11.44 -0.51
N MET A 196 -21.40 11.27 -0.87
CA MET A 196 -20.99 10.49 -2.05
C MET A 196 -21.57 9.07 -2.01
N GLN A 197 -22.26 8.72 -3.10
CA GLN A 197 -22.68 7.35 -3.40
C GLN A 197 -21.76 6.82 -4.49
N TYR A 198 -21.17 5.66 -4.26
CA TYR A 198 -20.31 5.01 -5.27
C TYR A 198 -21.16 4.13 -6.20
N ASP A 199 -20.59 3.81 -7.35
CA ASP A 199 -21.15 2.84 -8.29
C ASP A 199 -20.36 1.53 -8.23
N SER A 200 -20.97 0.44 -8.69
CA SER A 200 -20.31 -0.85 -8.85
C SER A 200 -20.47 -1.39 -10.27
N VAL A 201 -19.51 -2.19 -10.68
CA VAL A 201 -19.52 -2.93 -11.95
C VAL A 201 -19.21 -4.39 -11.67
N THR A 202 -19.74 -5.27 -12.52
CA THR A 202 -19.53 -6.72 -12.39
C THR A 202 -18.80 -7.28 -13.60
N THR A 203 -18.05 -8.35 -13.37
CA THR A 203 -17.38 -9.12 -14.42
C THR A 203 -17.20 -10.56 -13.99
N GLU A 204 -17.08 -11.47 -14.95
CA GLU A 204 -16.83 -12.89 -14.68
C GLU A 204 -15.36 -13.20 -14.94
N LEU A 205 -14.68 -13.80 -13.97
CA LEU A 205 -13.31 -14.26 -14.07
C LEU A 205 -13.27 -15.69 -14.59
N ASN A 206 -12.33 -15.97 -15.50
CA ASN A 206 -12.04 -17.32 -15.95
C ASN A 206 -10.80 -17.87 -15.25
N GLU A 207 -10.73 -19.19 -15.12
CA GLU A 207 -9.54 -19.85 -14.55
C GLU A 207 -8.27 -19.42 -15.30
N GLY A 208 -7.29 -18.96 -14.53
CA GLY A 208 -6.01 -18.43 -15.01
C GLY A 208 -5.99 -16.92 -15.24
N ASP A 209 -7.13 -16.21 -15.17
CA ASP A 209 -7.16 -14.75 -15.19
C ASP A 209 -6.42 -14.19 -13.96
N VAL A 210 -5.75 -13.04 -14.14
CA VAL A 210 -4.93 -12.40 -13.10
C VAL A 210 -5.42 -10.98 -12.87
N LEU A 211 -5.81 -10.68 -11.64
CA LEU A 211 -6.12 -9.32 -11.18
C LEU A 211 -4.89 -8.71 -10.55
N VAL A 212 -4.64 -7.45 -10.87
CA VAL A 212 -3.53 -6.67 -10.32
C VAL A 212 -4.06 -5.33 -9.82
N PHE A 213 -3.89 -5.09 -8.52
CA PHE A 213 -4.17 -3.82 -7.87
C PHE A 213 -2.84 -3.21 -7.42
N PHE A 214 -2.71 -1.90 -7.52
CA PHE A 214 -1.47 -1.22 -7.16
C PHE A 214 -1.72 0.23 -6.74
N THR A 215 -0.86 0.74 -5.87
CA THR A 215 -0.82 2.16 -5.50
C THR A 215 0.08 2.94 -6.46
N ASP A 216 -0.05 4.27 -6.44
CA ASP A 216 0.70 5.16 -7.31
C ASP A 216 2.21 5.00 -7.16
N GLY A 217 2.72 4.68 -5.96
CA GLY A 217 4.14 4.44 -5.71
C GLY A 217 4.78 3.34 -6.54
N ILE A 218 3.99 2.46 -7.19
CA ILE A 218 4.48 1.53 -8.21
C ILE A 218 4.73 2.23 -9.55
N VAL A 219 3.71 2.87 -10.11
CA VAL A 219 3.78 3.45 -11.47
C VAL A 219 4.49 4.80 -11.51
N GLU A 220 4.50 5.53 -10.39
CA GLU A 220 5.17 6.81 -10.22
C GLU A 220 6.59 6.66 -9.64
N ALA A 221 7.07 5.43 -9.39
CA ALA A 221 8.43 5.18 -8.95
C ALA A 221 9.45 5.87 -9.88
N MET A 222 10.32 6.69 -9.30
CA MET A 222 11.27 7.53 -10.05
C MET A 222 12.66 6.93 -10.07
N ASN A 223 13.34 7.05 -11.21
CA ASN A 223 14.77 6.76 -11.31
C ASN A 223 15.62 8.02 -11.04
N SER A 224 16.95 7.90 -11.11
CA SER A 224 17.90 9.01 -10.88
C SER A 224 17.76 10.20 -11.86
N SER A 225 17.01 10.01 -12.96
CA SER A 225 16.71 11.05 -13.95
C SER A 225 15.30 11.63 -13.76
N GLU A 226 14.64 11.34 -12.64
CA GLU A 226 13.27 11.78 -12.31
C GLU A 226 12.21 11.28 -13.31
N ALA A 227 12.51 10.22 -14.07
CA ALA A 227 11.53 9.58 -14.94
C ALA A 227 10.73 8.52 -14.18
N GLN A 228 9.41 8.46 -14.43
CA GLN A 228 8.49 7.50 -13.81
C GLN A 228 8.53 6.11 -14.49
N TYR A 229 8.30 5.06 -13.70
CA TYR A 229 8.26 3.66 -14.15
C TYR A 229 7.14 3.39 -15.17
N SER A 230 5.97 4.01 -14.99
CA SER A 230 4.79 3.94 -15.86
C SER A 230 4.02 2.61 -15.92
N GLY A 231 2.73 2.72 -16.24
CA GLY A 231 1.83 1.57 -16.43
C GLY A 231 2.22 0.64 -17.58
N ASP A 232 2.92 1.14 -18.60
CA ASP A 232 3.41 0.33 -19.72
C ASP A 232 4.41 -0.74 -19.27
N ARG A 233 5.33 -0.38 -18.37
CA ARG A 233 6.32 -1.32 -17.84
C ARG A 233 5.68 -2.33 -16.89
N LEU A 234 4.71 -1.88 -16.08
CA LEU A 234 3.91 -2.75 -15.23
C LEU A 234 3.18 -3.80 -16.08
N THR A 235 2.48 -3.36 -17.12
CA THR A 235 1.76 -4.22 -18.08
C THR A 235 2.70 -5.23 -18.73
N ALA A 236 3.91 -4.80 -19.15
CA ALA A 236 4.91 -5.69 -19.72
C ALA A 236 5.38 -6.76 -18.72
N ALA A 237 5.68 -6.38 -17.47
CA ALA A 237 6.12 -7.31 -16.43
C ALA A 237 5.05 -8.37 -16.10
N ILE A 238 3.78 -7.97 -16.03
CA ILE A 238 2.64 -8.88 -15.84
C ILE A 238 2.56 -9.85 -17.02
N ARG A 239 2.64 -9.35 -18.27
CA ARG A 239 2.60 -10.20 -19.47
C ARG A 239 3.76 -11.19 -19.54
N GLU A 240 4.95 -10.87 -19.07
CA GLU A 240 6.06 -11.83 -19.10
C GLU A 240 5.80 -13.07 -18.23
N THR A 241 5.06 -12.92 -17.14
CA THR A 241 4.87 -13.96 -16.12
C THR A 241 3.42 -14.39 -15.91
N ARG A 242 2.49 -13.93 -16.76
CA ARG A 242 1.03 -14.16 -16.68
C ARG A 242 0.55 -15.60 -16.40
N THR A 243 1.30 -16.62 -16.81
CA THR A 243 0.95 -18.03 -16.58
C THR A 243 1.53 -18.60 -15.28
N GLN A 244 2.42 -17.87 -14.61
CA GLN A 244 3.08 -18.28 -13.37
C GLN A 244 2.18 -18.06 -12.15
N PRO A 245 2.54 -18.60 -10.98
CA PRO A 245 1.87 -18.30 -9.72
C PRO A 245 1.96 -16.80 -9.35
N ALA A 246 1.07 -16.34 -8.48
CA ALA A 246 0.91 -14.93 -8.14
C ALA A 246 2.16 -14.33 -7.46
N ASP A 247 2.91 -15.13 -6.70
CA ASP A 247 4.18 -14.74 -6.09
C ASP A 247 5.28 -14.46 -7.12
N VAL A 248 5.37 -15.27 -8.17
CA VAL A 248 6.29 -15.07 -9.29
C VAL A 248 5.91 -13.83 -10.10
N ILE A 249 4.62 -13.58 -10.32
CA ILE A 249 4.15 -12.37 -11.01
C ILE A 249 4.50 -11.13 -10.19
N ARG A 250 4.18 -11.13 -8.88
CA ARG A 250 4.55 -10.05 -7.94
C ARG A 250 6.06 -9.80 -7.97
N ASP A 251 6.87 -10.85 -7.86
CA ASP A 251 8.32 -10.74 -7.82
C ASP A 251 8.89 -10.20 -9.14
N ARG A 252 8.28 -10.56 -10.28
CA ARG A 252 8.67 -9.98 -11.57
C ARG A 252 8.40 -8.48 -11.65
N VAL A 253 7.23 -8.03 -11.18
CA VAL A 253 6.92 -6.60 -11.11
C VAL A 253 7.91 -5.88 -10.20
N ARG A 254 8.14 -6.43 -9.00
CA ARG A 254 9.12 -5.91 -8.04
C ARG A 254 10.51 -5.75 -8.65
N GLU A 255 11.03 -6.80 -9.30
CA GLU A 255 12.34 -6.77 -9.96
C GLU A 255 12.40 -5.76 -11.09
N SER A 256 11.30 -5.59 -11.83
CA SER A 256 11.21 -4.61 -12.92
C SER A 256 11.23 -3.17 -12.39
N VAL A 257 10.53 -2.89 -11.29
CA VAL A 257 10.59 -1.60 -10.57
C VAL A 257 11.99 -1.36 -10.01
N ASP A 258 12.56 -2.32 -9.27
CA ASP A 258 13.89 -2.21 -8.65
C ASP A 258 14.97 -1.96 -9.72
N ALA A 259 14.90 -2.65 -10.86
CA ALA A 259 15.83 -2.46 -11.98
C ALA A 259 15.70 -1.08 -12.64
N PHE A 260 14.49 -0.51 -12.69
CA PHE A 260 14.24 0.82 -13.26
C PHE A 260 14.71 1.95 -12.33
N VAL A 261 14.37 1.87 -11.04
CA VAL A 261 14.72 2.86 -10.00
C VAL A 261 16.22 2.88 -9.75
N GLY A 262 16.87 1.71 -9.74
CA GLY A 262 18.31 1.58 -9.58
C GLY A 262 18.79 1.89 -8.17
N GLN A 263 19.33 3.08 -7.95
CA GLN A 263 19.83 3.55 -6.64
C GLN A 263 19.11 4.80 -6.14
N ALA A 264 18.06 5.24 -6.83
CA ALA A 264 17.24 6.35 -6.36
C ALA A 264 16.49 5.97 -5.08
N GLU A 265 16.22 6.96 -4.23
CA GLU A 265 15.46 6.75 -3.00
C GLU A 265 13.98 6.51 -3.31
N GLN A 266 13.33 5.66 -2.51
CA GLN A 266 11.89 5.46 -2.59
C GLN A 266 11.17 6.70 -2.05
N HIS A 267 10.31 7.30 -2.88
CA HIS A 267 9.59 8.52 -2.53
C HIS A 267 8.20 8.27 -1.94
N ASP A 268 7.55 7.16 -2.32
CA ASP A 268 6.21 6.80 -1.86
C ASP A 268 6.08 5.34 -1.45
N ASP A 269 5.03 5.02 -0.71
CA ASP A 269 4.69 3.65 -0.36
C ASP A 269 4.37 2.84 -1.61
N GLN A 270 4.82 1.59 -1.64
CA GLN A 270 4.63 0.71 -2.79
C GLN A 270 3.81 -0.49 -2.39
N THR A 271 2.56 -0.53 -2.84
CA THR A 271 1.67 -1.67 -2.60
C THR A 271 1.20 -2.26 -3.93
N LEU A 272 1.31 -3.58 -4.04
CA LEU A 272 0.89 -4.37 -5.20
C LEU A 272 0.22 -5.65 -4.72
N LEU A 273 -1.00 -5.88 -5.18
CA LEU A 273 -1.77 -7.09 -4.95
C LEU A 273 -1.90 -7.85 -6.27
N VAL A 274 -1.55 -9.14 -6.25
CA VAL A 274 -1.73 -10.04 -7.38
C VAL A 274 -2.66 -11.16 -6.95
N ILE A 275 -3.77 -11.31 -7.65
CA ILE A 275 -4.74 -12.38 -7.44
C ILE A 275 -4.87 -13.15 -8.73
N LYS A 276 -4.47 -14.42 -8.74
CA LYS A 276 -4.73 -15.32 -9.85
C LYS A 276 -5.93 -16.19 -9.52
N PHE A 277 -6.96 -16.14 -10.35
CA PHE A 277 -8.13 -16.97 -10.17
C PHE A 277 -7.83 -18.39 -10.62
N THR A 278 -7.83 -19.36 -9.71
CA THR A 278 -7.51 -20.77 -10.03
C THR A 278 -8.76 -21.61 -10.27
N GLY A 279 -9.96 -21.03 -10.11
CA GLY A 279 -11.21 -21.76 -10.14
C GLY A 279 -11.38 -22.70 -8.93
N TRP A 280 -12.63 -23.06 -8.65
CA TRP A 280 -12.91 -24.05 -7.62
C TRP A 280 -12.83 -25.47 -8.17
N HIS A 281 -11.90 -26.25 -7.64
CA HIS A 281 -11.82 -27.69 -7.85
C HIS A 281 -12.17 -28.38 -6.52
N GLU A 282 -13.29 -29.12 -6.47
CA GLU A 282 -13.63 -29.91 -5.27
C GLU A 282 -12.49 -30.87 -4.98
N ASN A 283 -11.92 -30.79 -3.78
CA ASN A 283 -10.90 -31.72 -3.35
C ASN A 283 -11.60 -33.08 -3.14
N PRO A 284 -11.29 -34.13 -3.93
CA PRO A 284 -12.01 -35.41 -3.84
C PRO A 284 -11.84 -36.13 -2.49
N ASN A 285 -11.01 -35.59 -1.58
CA ASN A 285 -10.69 -36.15 -0.27
C ASN A 285 -11.21 -35.32 0.93
N SER A 286 -12.05 -34.30 0.72
CA SER A 286 -12.75 -33.69 1.87
C SER A 286 -13.89 -34.62 2.30
N GLU A 287 -13.62 -35.50 3.27
CA GLU A 287 -14.67 -36.26 3.95
C GLU A 287 -15.65 -35.30 4.67
N PRO A 288 -16.95 -35.66 4.72
CA PRO A 288 -18.02 -34.82 5.27
C PRO A 288 -17.97 -34.63 6.78
#